data_AF-A0A847KJL5-F1
#
_entry.id   AF-A0A847KJL5-F1
#
_cell.length_a   1.000
_cell.length_b   1.000
_cell.length_c   1.000
_cell.angle_alpha   90.00
_cell.angle_beta   90.00
_cell.angle_gamma   90.00
#
_symmetry.space_group_name_H-M   'P 1'
#
loop_
_entity.id
_entity.type
_entity.pdbx_description
1 polymer ?
#
loop_
_entity_poly.entity_id
_entity_poly.type
_entity_poly.pdbx_seq_one_letter_code
_entity_poly.pdbx_strand_id
1 'polypeptide(L)'
;WWGTNPGFSFTPSAGIVQLVATDGGAWLIAGGRWRGVGRESGRQYDEPGAVLVENGDPAATITGTAEELYRWLWGRADEPTASGDAASLDALRLARAQGMQ
;
A
#
# COMPACT_ATOMS: atom_id res chain seq x y z
N TRP A 1 -10.54 -5.53 7.67
CA TRP A 1 -10.20 -5.44 6.24
C TRP A 1 -11.31 -4.71 5.48
N TRP A 2 -10.97 -3.62 4.77
CA TRP A 2 -11.95 -2.77 4.08
C TRP A 2 -12.56 -3.41 2.82
N GLY A 3 -11.79 -4.26 2.12
CA GLY A 3 -12.23 -4.86 0.86
C GLY A 3 -13.39 -5.85 0.97
N THR A 4 -13.70 -6.36 2.17
CA THR A 4 -14.89 -7.20 2.41
C THR A 4 -16.12 -6.39 2.75
N ASN A 5 -16.00 -5.10 3.06
CA ASN A 5 -17.13 -4.33 3.56
C ASN A 5 -18.02 -3.91 2.38
N PRO A 6 -19.29 -4.35 2.32
CA PRO A 6 -20.19 -3.95 1.26
C PRO A 6 -20.32 -2.42 1.22
N GLY A 7 -20.17 -1.83 0.03
CA GLY A 7 -20.21 -0.38 -0.16
C GLY A 7 -18.86 0.33 0.02
N PHE A 8 -17.77 -0.41 0.25
CA PHE A 8 -16.41 0.13 0.17
C PHE A 8 -15.77 -0.16 -1.19
N SER A 9 -14.97 0.79 -1.67
CA SER A 9 -14.21 0.69 -2.91
C SER A 9 -12.81 1.25 -2.72
N PHE A 10 -11.84 0.66 -3.43
CA PHE A 10 -10.47 1.15 -3.48
C PHE A 10 -10.27 2.00 -4.73
N THR A 11 -9.69 3.19 -4.58
CA THR A 11 -9.28 4.04 -5.70
C THR A 11 -7.77 4.27 -5.63
N PRO A 12 -6.97 3.78 -6.60
CA PRO A 12 -5.55 4.12 -6.68
C PRO A 12 -5.35 5.62 -6.79
N SER A 13 -4.32 6.15 -6.13
CA SER A 13 -4.02 7.59 -6.13
C SER A 13 -2.78 7.96 -6.94
N ALA A 14 -1.90 7.00 -7.21
CA ALA A 14 -0.63 7.19 -7.90
C ALA A 14 -0.22 5.90 -8.65
N GLY A 15 1.02 5.82 -9.13
CA GLY A 15 1.56 4.67 -9.82
C GLY A 15 1.80 3.45 -8.91
N ILE A 16 2.07 2.30 -9.54
CA ILE A 16 2.36 1.06 -8.85
C ILE A 16 3.77 1.13 -8.23
N VAL A 17 3.91 0.68 -7.00
CA VAL A 17 5.19 0.47 -6.33
C VAL A 17 5.54 -1.01 -6.38
N GLN A 18 6.74 -1.35 -6.85
CA GLN A 18 7.29 -2.69 -6.74
C GLN A 18 8.08 -2.83 -5.44
N LEU A 19 7.75 -3.81 -4.62
CA LEU A 19 8.62 -4.27 -3.54
C LEU A 19 9.50 -5.39 -4.05
N VAL A 20 10.81 -5.29 -3.87
CA VAL A 20 11.80 -6.29 -4.32
C VAL A 20 12.55 -6.82 -3.12
N ALA A 21 12.31 -8.09 -2.77
CA ALA A 21 13.11 -8.79 -1.78
C ALA A 21 14.42 -9.28 -2.40
N THR A 22 15.56 -8.82 -1.90
CA THR A 22 16.89 -9.21 -2.42
C THR A 22 17.21 -10.69 -2.19
N ASP A 23 16.53 -11.31 -1.25
CA ASP A 23 16.63 -12.71 -0.84
C ASP A 23 15.38 -13.53 -1.24
N GLY A 24 14.52 -12.99 -2.12
CA GLY A 24 13.24 -13.61 -2.42
C GLY A 24 12.55 -13.10 -3.69
N GLY A 25 11.25 -12.82 -3.56
CA GLY A 25 10.35 -12.44 -4.66
C GLY A 25 10.15 -10.93 -4.81
N ALA A 26 9.23 -10.58 -5.71
CA ALA A 26 8.78 -9.21 -5.88
C ALA A 26 7.25 -9.14 -5.89
N TRP A 27 6.71 -8.02 -5.40
CA TRP A 27 5.27 -7.79 -5.30
C TRP A 27 4.93 -6.40 -5.82
N LEU A 28 3.84 -6.29 -6.58
CA LEU A 28 3.32 -5.02 -7.04
C LEU A 28 2.22 -4.53 -6.10
N ILE A 29 2.32 -3.27 -5.68
CA ILE A 29 1.40 -2.65 -4.74
C ILE A 29 0.91 -1.32 -5.30
N ALA A 30 -0.41 -1.11 -5.29
CA ALA A 30 -0.99 0.19 -5.55
C ALA A 30 -1.36 0.88 -4.23
N GLY A 31 -0.82 2.09 -4.02
CA GLY A 31 -1.27 3.00 -2.97
C GLY A 31 -2.50 3.79 -3.41
N GLY A 32 -3.42 4.05 -2.48
CA GLY A 32 -4.68 4.69 -2.80
C GLY A 32 -5.54 4.96 -1.57
N ARG A 33 -6.85 5.04 -1.78
CA ARG A 33 -7.82 5.29 -0.71
C ARG A 33 -8.98 4.32 -0.76
N TRP A 34 -9.37 3.85 0.43
CA TRP A 34 -10.61 3.14 0.67
C TRP A 34 -11.72 4.14 0.98
N ARG A 35 -12.79 4.12 0.18
CA ARG A 35 -13.97 4.95 0.40
C ARG A 35 -15.22 4.10 0.54
N GLY A 36 -16.04 4.43 1.52
CA GLY A 36 -17.31 3.76 1.74
C GLY A 36 -18.07 4.32 2.92
N VAL A 37 -19.29 3.81 3.12
CA VAL A 37 -20.14 4.17 4.25
C VAL A 37 -20.29 2.97 5.16
N GLY A 38 -19.99 3.14 6.45
CA GLY A 38 -20.20 2.11 7.45
C GLY A 38 -21.69 1.78 7.55
N ARG A 39 -22.07 0.53 7.28
CA ARG A 39 -23.49 0.12 7.22
C ARG A 39 -24.26 0.40 8.51
N GLU A 40 -23.63 0.15 9.65
CA GLU A 40 -24.26 0.30 10.97
C GLU A 40 -24.17 1.73 11.49
N SER A 41 -23.05 2.41 11.25
CA SER A 41 -22.79 3.75 11.79
C SER A 41 -23.26 4.88 10.88
N GLY A 42 -23.51 4.61 9.59
CA GLY A 42 -23.74 5.62 8.56
C GLY A 42 -22.52 6.53 8.30
N ARG A 43 -21.38 6.27 8.96
CA ARG A 43 -20.19 7.11 8.87
C ARG A 43 -19.53 6.95 7.51
N GLN A 44 -19.19 8.07 6.88
CA GLN A 44 -18.34 8.08 5.70
C GLN A 44 -16.88 7.86 6.10
N TYR A 45 -16.20 7.02 5.34
CA TYR A 45 -14.79 6.73 5.48
C TYR A 45 -14.07 7.10 4.19
N ASP A 46 -12.91 7.71 4.33
CA ASP A 46 -11.97 7.99 3.25
C ASP A 46 -10.55 7.81 3.81
N GLU A 47 -10.07 6.58 3.81
CA GLU A 47 -8.84 6.19 4.52
C GLU A 47 -7.75 5.79 3.52
N PRO A 48 -6.48 6.17 3.74
CA PRO A 48 -5.37 5.63 2.98
C PRO A 48 -5.34 4.10 3.04
N GLY A 49 -4.88 3.47 1.96
CA GLY A 49 -4.72 2.02 1.91
C GLY A 49 -3.86 1.59 0.75
N ALA A 50 -3.54 0.30 0.74
CA ALA A 50 -2.78 -0.32 -0.33
C ALA A 50 -3.39 -1.67 -0.70
N VAL A 51 -3.23 -2.08 -1.95
CA VAL A 51 -3.67 -3.38 -2.46
C VAL A 51 -2.56 -4.04 -3.25
N LEU A 52 -2.50 -5.38 -3.20
CA LEU A 52 -1.69 -6.15 -4.14
C LEU A 52 -2.28 -6.04 -5.54
N VAL A 53 -1.40 -5.93 -6.53
CA VAL A 53 -1.76 -5.87 -7.94
C VAL A 53 -1.08 -7.04 -8.65
N GLU A 54 -1.80 -7.69 -9.56
CA GLU A 54 -1.23 -8.84 -10.29
C GLU A 54 -0.27 -8.42 -11.40
N ASN A 55 -0.57 -7.33 -12.10
CA ASN A 55 0.17 -6.87 -13.28
C ASN A 55 0.22 -5.34 -13.38
N GLY A 56 1.25 -4.81 -14.03
CA GLY A 56 1.40 -3.40 -14.36
C GLY A 56 2.85 -2.94 -14.27
N ASP A 57 3.14 -1.78 -14.86
CA ASP A 57 4.48 -1.20 -14.86
C ASP A 57 4.72 -0.40 -13.57
N PRO A 58 5.75 -0.72 -12.77
CA PRO A 58 6.04 0.01 -11.55
C PRO A 58 6.61 1.40 -11.86
N ALA A 59 6.02 2.41 -11.22
CA ALA A 59 6.51 3.79 -11.25
C ALA A 59 7.60 4.04 -10.19
N ALA A 60 7.66 3.20 -9.16
CA ALA A 60 8.65 3.26 -8.09
C ALA A 60 8.98 1.86 -7.56
N THR A 61 10.14 1.74 -6.90
CA THR A 61 10.64 0.48 -6.36
C THR A 61 11.18 0.70 -4.94
N ILE A 62 10.90 -0.25 -4.05
CA ILE A 62 11.49 -0.34 -2.71
C ILE A 62 12.19 -1.69 -2.58
N THR A 63 13.46 -1.67 -2.24
CA THR A 63 14.34 -2.84 -2.21
C THR A 63 14.93 -3.04 -0.82
N GLY A 64 14.87 -4.28 -0.34
CA GLY A 64 15.47 -4.74 0.92
C GLY A 64 15.35 -6.26 1.02
N THR A 65 15.79 -6.87 2.11
CA THR A 65 15.43 -8.27 2.42
C THR A 65 13.93 -8.41 2.65
N ALA A 66 13.39 -9.62 2.49
CA ALA A 66 11.99 -9.92 2.80
C ALA A 66 11.64 -9.54 4.25
N GLU A 67 12.57 -9.73 5.19
CA GLU A 67 12.40 -9.35 6.59
C GLU A 67 12.36 -7.82 6.77
N GLU A 68 13.26 -7.07 6.14
CA GLU A 68 13.25 -5.60 6.20
C GLU A 68 11.96 -5.03 5.62
N LEU A 69 11.54 -5.52 4.45
CA LEU A 69 10.28 -5.12 3.81
C LEU A 69 9.09 -5.42 4.74
N TYR A 70 9.00 -6.63 5.30
CA TYR A 70 7.94 -7.00 6.22
C TYR A 70 7.95 -6.17 7.52
N ARG A 71 9.11 -5.93 8.13
CA ARG A 71 9.18 -5.09 9.33
C ARG A 71 8.78 -3.66 9.03
N TRP A 72 9.27 -3.07 7.93
CA TRP A 72 8.94 -1.71 7.53
C TRP A 72 7.43 -1.53 7.29
N LEU A 73 6.85 -2.42 6.48
CA LEU A 73 5.44 -2.41 6.13
C LEU A 73 4.52 -2.45 7.38
N TRP A 74 4.96 -3.11 8.45
CA TRP A 74 4.23 -3.20 9.72
C TRP A 74 4.67 -2.16 10.77
N GLY A 75 5.41 -1.12 10.37
CA GLY A 75 5.81 -0.03 11.29
C GLY A 75 6.93 -0.39 12.27
N ARG A 76 7.62 -1.51 12.07
CA ARG A 76 8.62 -2.10 12.99
C ARG A 76 10.08 -1.85 12.59
N ALA A 77 10.29 -1.19 11.45
CA ALA A 77 11.61 -0.77 10.96
C ALA A 77 11.48 0.48 10.09
N ASP A 78 12.62 1.11 9.82
CA ASP A 78 12.75 2.19 8.85
C ASP A 78 12.54 1.70 7.42
N GLU A 79 12.30 2.64 6.51
CA GLU A 79 12.10 2.33 5.10
C GLU A 79 13.39 1.79 4.45
N PRO A 80 13.30 0.67 3.71
CA PRO A 80 14.42 0.19 2.89
C PRO A 80 14.75 1.15 1.74
N THR A 81 15.63 0.74 0.83
CA THR A 81 16.05 1.63 -0.25
C THR A 81 14.91 1.85 -1.24
N ALA A 82 14.41 3.09 -1.33
CA ALA A 82 13.35 3.49 -2.25
C ALA A 82 13.88 4.32 -3.43
N SER A 83 13.27 4.15 -4.61
CA SER A 83 13.60 4.89 -5.83
C SER A 83 12.40 5.03 -6.76
N GLY A 84 12.45 6.00 -7.69
CA GLY A 84 11.40 6.26 -8.66
C GLY A 84 10.43 7.36 -8.24
N ASP A 85 9.18 7.25 -8.66
CA ASP A 85 8.16 8.29 -8.48
C ASP A 85 7.80 8.55 -7.01
N ALA A 86 7.97 9.79 -6.57
CA ALA A 86 7.74 10.21 -5.18
C ALA A 86 6.25 10.11 -4.79
N ALA A 87 5.32 10.45 -5.69
CA ALA A 87 3.89 10.40 -5.39
C ALA A 87 3.40 8.97 -5.14
N SER A 88 3.96 8.00 -5.87
CA SER A 88 3.69 6.57 -5.70
C SER A 88 4.23 6.04 -4.36
N LEU A 89 5.46 6.43 -4.00
CA LEU A 89 6.04 6.10 -2.69
C LEU A 89 5.25 6.72 -1.54
N ASP A 90 4.85 7.99 -1.65
CA ASP A 90 4.08 8.68 -0.62
C ASP A 90 2.68 8.08 -0.42
N ALA A 91 2.02 7.64 -1.49
CA ALA A 91 0.74 6.92 -1.39
C ALA A 91 0.88 5.62 -0.58
N LEU A 92 1.96 4.86 -0.78
CA LEU A 92 2.22 3.65 0.01
C LEU A 92 2.60 3.97 1.46
N ARG A 93 3.39 5.03 1.69
CA ARG A 93 3.74 5.49 3.05
C ARG A 93 2.52 5.94 3.84
N LEU A 94 1.54 6.61 3.21
CA LEU A 94 0.28 6.98 3.83
C LEU A 94 -0.54 5.76 4.24
N ALA A 95 -0.63 4.74 3.38
CA ALA A 95 -1.27 3.47 3.70
C ALA A 95 -0.59 2.77 4.89
N ARG A 96 0.75 2.75 4.91
CA ARG A 96 1.53 2.22 6.04
C ARG A 96 1.26 2.99 7.33
N ALA A 97 1.22 4.32 7.28
CA ALA A 97 0.98 5.17 8.45
C ALA A 97 -0.44 5.02 9.04
N GLN A 98 -1.44 4.73 8.20
CA GLN A 98 -2.80 4.38 8.65
C GLN A 98 -2.84 3.02 9.38
N GLY A 99 -1.83 2.19 9.19
CA GLY A 99 -1.75 0.82 9.69
C GLY A 99 -2.36 -0.13 8.66
N MET A 100 -1.51 -0.85 7.94
CA MET A 100 -1.97 -1.78 6.91
C MET A 100 -2.84 -2.89 7.53
N GLN A 101 -4.05 -3.06 6.99
CA GLN A 101 -5.15 -3.88 7.53
C GLN A 101 -5.85 -4.70 6.44
#